data_AF-A0A9D7VMR7-F1
#
_entry.id   AF-A0A9D7VMR7-F1
#
_cell.length_a   1.000
_cell.length_b   1.000
_cell.length_c   1.000
_cell.angle_alpha   90.00
_cell.angle_beta   90.00
_cell.angle_gamma   90.00
#
_symmetry.space_group_name_H-M   'P 1'
#
loop_
_entity.id
_entity.type
_entity.pdbx_description
1 polymer ?
#
loop_
_entity_poly.entity_id
_entity_poly.type
_entity_poly.pdbx_seq_one_letter_code
_entity_poly.pdbx_strand_id
1 'polypeptide(L)'
;MLRAGRVLVTSVYRGVVMSVTVAVCFERLAEHAAIADFVASFARKNGYSGFASFDFVEDGDGRVQAIECNPRVTSGIHFLEAEDVARAIAEPDADRPVRFRPQTLMQQFYPCLIEWQAAMFNGRERGMKWRAMREARDVTWDPRDPLVFPTMTFTSYPILVPAVFKGKSMGETATEDILWSGAGS
;
A
#
# COMPACT_ATOMS: atom_id res chain seq x y z
N MET A 1 -11.68 2.35 5.00
CA MET A 1 -12.33 3.67 5.17
C MET A 1 -13.42 3.53 6.23
N LEU A 2 -13.45 4.46 7.18
CA LEU A 2 -14.34 4.44 8.35
C LEU A 2 -15.11 5.76 8.44
N ARG A 3 -16.30 5.73 9.05
CA ARG A 3 -17.15 6.91 9.25
C ARG A 3 -17.99 6.78 10.51
N ALA A 4 -17.88 7.73 11.43
CA ALA A 4 -18.63 7.78 12.68
C ALA A 4 -18.65 6.41 13.41
N GLY A 5 -17.51 5.72 13.40
CA GLY A 5 -17.35 4.39 13.98
C GLY A 5 -17.96 3.21 13.21
N ARG A 6 -18.40 3.42 11.97
CA ARG A 6 -18.81 2.39 11.01
C ARG A 6 -17.72 2.13 9.97
N VAL A 7 -17.63 0.89 9.52
CA VAL A 7 -16.74 0.50 8.41
C VAL A 7 -17.47 0.70 7.09
N LEU A 8 -16.90 1.48 6.17
CA LEU A 8 -17.45 1.64 4.81
C LEU A 8 -16.87 0.62 3.84
N VAL A 9 -15.56 0.38 3.93
CA VAL A 9 -14.85 -0.62 3.13
C VAL A 9 -13.52 -0.96 3.78
N THR A 10 -13.12 -2.23 3.70
CA THR A 10 -11.82 -2.74 4.15
C THR A 10 -11.17 -3.51 3.02
N SER A 11 -9.96 -3.11 2.61
CA SER A 11 -9.15 -3.90 1.68
C SER A 11 -8.07 -4.64 2.46
N VAL A 12 -8.10 -5.97 2.44
CA VAL A 12 -7.06 -6.83 3.01
C VAL A 12 -6.13 -7.25 1.88
N TYR A 13 -4.82 -7.13 2.07
CA TYR A 13 -3.84 -7.49 1.05
C TYR A 13 -2.54 -8.01 1.68
N ARG A 14 -1.74 -8.72 0.89
CA ARG A 14 -0.38 -9.16 1.25
C ARG A 14 0.66 -8.60 0.30
N GLY A 15 1.89 -8.45 0.77
CA GLY A 15 3.04 -8.19 -0.09
C GLY A 15 3.43 -9.45 -0.88
N VAL A 16 3.65 -9.28 -2.18
CA VAL A 16 4.17 -10.32 -3.09
C VAL A 16 5.65 -10.09 -3.37
N VAL A 17 6.03 -8.83 -3.59
CA VAL A 17 7.44 -8.42 -3.69
C VAL A 17 7.68 -7.31 -2.68
N MET A 18 8.68 -7.51 -1.83
CA MET A 18 9.10 -6.53 -0.81
C MET A 18 10.36 -5.82 -1.28
N SER A 19 10.41 -4.51 -1.08
CA SER A 19 11.65 -3.73 -1.10
C SER A 19 11.95 -3.32 0.33
N VAL A 20 12.92 -4.00 0.95
CA VAL A 20 13.20 -3.92 2.39
C VAL A 20 11.92 -4.25 3.19
N THR A 21 11.26 -3.27 3.80
CA THR A 21 10.03 -3.43 4.59
C THR A 21 8.76 -3.02 3.84
N VAL A 22 8.87 -2.49 2.61
CA VAL A 22 7.74 -1.94 1.86
C VAL A 22 7.29 -2.91 0.77
N ALA A 23 6.00 -3.21 0.70
CA ALA A 23 5.44 -4.01 -0.40
C ALA A 23 5.34 -3.17 -1.68
N VAL A 24 6.08 -3.57 -2.71
CA VAL A 24 6.12 -2.92 -4.04
C VAL A 24 5.29 -3.65 -5.09
N CYS A 25 4.99 -4.92 -4.84
CA CYS A 25 3.93 -5.68 -5.50
C CYS A 25 3.07 -6.31 -4.42
N PHE A 26 1.76 -6.24 -4.57
CA PHE A 26 0.80 -6.63 -3.54
C PHE A 26 -0.47 -7.23 -4.14
N GLU A 27 -1.04 -8.16 -3.40
CA GLU A 27 -2.21 -8.95 -3.80
C GLU A 27 -3.35 -8.77 -2.80
N ARG A 28 -4.52 -8.34 -3.28
CA ARG A 28 -5.75 -8.29 -2.50
C ARG A 28 -6.23 -9.70 -2.20
N LEU A 29 -6.51 -9.94 -0.93
CA LEU A 29 -7.03 -11.20 -0.43
C LEU A 29 -8.56 -11.13 -0.31
N ALA A 30 -9.17 -12.30 -0.18
CA ALA A 30 -10.56 -12.41 0.26
C ALA A 30 -10.71 -11.86 1.69
N GLU A 31 -11.94 -11.62 2.11
CA GLU A 31 -12.23 -11.15 3.47
C GLU A 31 -11.69 -12.13 4.52
N HIS A 32 -11.12 -11.57 5.58
CA HIS A 32 -10.61 -12.32 6.73
C HIS A 32 -11.40 -11.91 7.98
N ALA A 33 -12.19 -12.84 8.53
CA ALA A 33 -13.16 -12.55 9.60
C ALA A 33 -12.51 -11.86 10.82
N ALA A 34 -11.39 -12.38 11.33
CA ALA A 34 -10.69 -11.78 12.47
C ALA A 34 -10.23 -10.33 12.22
N ILE A 35 -9.76 -10.02 11.01
CA ILE A 35 -9.37 -8.66 10.62
C ILE A 35 -10.61 -7.76 10.53
N ALA A 36 -11.69 -8.26 9.91
CA ALA A 36 -12.94 -7.52 9.80
C ALA A 36 -13.52 -7.16 11.18
N ASP A 37 -13.53 -8.13 12.12
CA ASP A 37 -13.98 -7.93 13.49
C ASP A 37 -13.09 -6.94 14.26
N PHE A 38 -11.77 -7.04 14.10
CA PHE A 38 -10.83 -6.08 14.68
C PHE A 38 -11.12 -4.66 14.19
N VAL A 39 -11.22 -4.47 12.87
CA VAL A 39 -11.46 -3.14 12.26
C VAL A 39 -12.82 -2.58 12.68
N ALA A 40 -13.87 -3.41 12.72
CA ALA A 40 -15.19 -3.00 13.17
C ALA A 40 -15.20 -2.61 14.67
N SER A 41 -14.48 -3.35 15.51
CA SER A 41 -14.29 -3.06 16.93
C SER A 41 -13.52 -1.73 17.12
N PHE A 42 -12.43 -1.55 16.39
CA PHE A 42 -11.65 -0.30 16.39
C PHE A 42 -12.51 0.89 16.00
N ALA A 43 -13.27 0.79 14.90
CA ALA A 43 -14.12 1.86 14.42
C ALA A 43 -15.14 2.26 15.49
N ARG A 44 -15.91 1.30 16.02
CA ARG A 44 -16.96 1.58 17.02
C ARG A 44 -16.41 2.18 18.30
N LYS A 45 -15.34 1.61 18.85
CA LYS A 45 -14.76 2.05 20.14
C LYS A 45 -14.23 3.48 20.08
N ASN A 46 -13.70 3.90 18.93
CA ASN A 46 -13.06 5.21 18.78
C ASN A 46 -13.96 6.25 18.11
N GLY A 47 -15.15 5.87 17.61
CA GLY A 47 -15.98 6.76 16.78
C GLY A 47 -15.23 7.25 15.52
N TYR A 48 -14.26 6.48 15.04
CA TYR A 48 -13.26 6.97 14.08
C TYR A 48 -13.88 7.28 12.71
N SER A 49 -13.40 8.35 12.08
CA SER A 49 -13.76 8.77 10.72
C SER A 49 -12.50 9.06 9.91
N GLY A 50 -12.42 8.55 8.69
CA GLY A 50 -11.29 8.72 7.80
C GLY A 50 -10.67 7.41 7.33
N PHE A 51 -9.37 7.44 7.05
CA PHE A 51 -8.59 6.28 6.61
C PHE A 51 -7.71 5.77 7.74
N ALA A 52 -7.83 4.49 8.05
CA ALA A 52 -6.94 3.78 8.97
C ALA A 52 -6.49 2.50 8.28
N SER A 53 -5.20 2.23 8.39
CA SER A 53 -4.54 1.05 7.85
C SER A 53 -3.82 0.36 9.00
N PHE A 54 -3.83 -0.97 8.99
CA PHE A 54 -3.22 -1.78 10.04
C PHE A 54 -2.36 -2.85 9.41
N ASP A 55 -1.16 -3.04 9.96
CA ASP A 55 -0.32 -4.16 9.58
C ASP A 55 -0.57 -5.29 10.56
N PHE A 56 -0.76 -6.48 10.00
CA PHE A 56 -1.07 -7.67 10.75
C PHE A 56 -0.02 -8.75 10.53
N VAL A 57 0.22 -9.55 11.56
CA VAL A 57 0.91 -10.83 11.46
C VAL A 57 -0.10 -11.94 11.74
N GLU A 58 -0.01 -13.01 10.96
CA GLU A 58 -0.77 -14.24 11.17
C GLU A 58 0.21 -15.34 11.58
N ASP A 59 -0.05 -15.99 12.71
CA ASP A 59 0.79 -17.09 13.20
C ASP A 59 0.42 -18.43 12.53
N GLY A 60 1.18 -19.48 12.86
CA GLY A 60 0.96 -20.82 12.31
C GLY A 60 -0.39 -21.46 12.68
N ASP A 61 -1.07 -20.91 13.69
CA ASP A 61 -2.40 -21.35 14.14
C ASP A 61 -3.53 -20.50 13.54
N GLY A 62 -3.21 -19.57 12.63
CA GLY A 62 -4.16 -18.67 11.97
C GLY A 62 -4.64 -17.52 12.87
N ARG A 63 -3.95 -17.23 13.98
CA ARG A 63 -4.28 -16.09 14.84
C ARG A 63 -3.68 -14.84 14.25
N VAL A 64 -4.52 -13.82 14.10
CA VAL A 64 -4.12 -12.54 13.54
C VAL A 64 -3.91 -11.50 14.64
N GLN A 65 -2.77 -10.83 14.62
CA GLN A 65 -2.43 -9.75 15.56
C GLN A 65 -2.01 -8.48 14.81
N ALA A 66 -2.63 -7.35 15.15
CA ALA A 66 -2.20 -6.04 14.64
C ALA A 66 -0.88 -5.63 15.30
N ILE A 67 0.10 -5.22 14.50
CA ILE A 67 1.43 -4.78 14.96
C ILE A 67 1.67 -3.29 14.74
N GLU A 68 0.97 -2.68 13.77
CA GLU A 68 1.10 -1.26 13.44
C GLU A 68 -0.26 -0.67 13.08
N CYS A 69 -0.44 0.62 13.37
CA CYS A 69 -1.59 1.40 12.94
C CYS A 69 -1.10 2.68 12.26
N ASN A 70 -1.52 2.86 11.01
CA ASN A 70 -1.25 4.02 10.18
C ASN A 70 -2.58 4.78 9.97
N PRO A 71 -2.81 5.95 10.59
CA PRO A 71 -4.04 6.75 10.42
C PRO A 71 -4.02 7.52 9.08
N ARG A 72 -3.66 6.82 8.00
CA ARG A 72 -3.52 7.32 6.64
C ARG A 72 -3.81 6.20 5.65
N VAL A 73 -3.85 6.58 4.38
CA VAL A 73 -3.98 5.65 3.27
C VAL A 73 -2.67 4.89 3.05
N THR A 74 -2.77 3.61 2.71
CA THR A 74 -1.69 2.75 2.24
C THR A 74 -2.09 2.09 0.90
N SER A 75 -1.25 1.19 0.37
CA SER A 75 -1.43 0.53 -0.93
C SER A 75 -2.79 -0.15 -1.11
N GLY A 76 -3.49 -0.51 -0.03
CA GLY A 76 -4.84 -1.08 -0.08
C GLY A 76 -5.86 -0.20 -0.82
N ILE A 77 -5.64 1.10 -0.93
CA ILE A 77 -6.51 2.01 -1.69
C ILE A 77 -6.54 1.70 -3.19
N HIS A 78 -5.44 1.18 -3.74
CA HIS A 78 -5.33 0.94 -5.18
C HIS A 78 -6.33 -0.10 -5.68
N PHE A 79 -6.86 -0.93 -4.79
CA PHE A 79 -7.88 -1.92 -5.10
C PHE A 79 -9.31 -1.37 -5.12
N LEU A 80 -9.53 -0.12 -4.73
CA LEU A 80 -10.86 0.50 -4.73
C LEU A 80 -11.07 1.32 -6.00
N GLU A 81 -12.32 1.41 -6.45
CA GLU A 81 -12.69 2.31 -7.55
C GLU A 81 -12.48 3.76 -7.11
N ALA A 82 -11.68 4.52 -7.87
CA ALA A 82 -11.23 5.85 -7.48
C ALA A 82 -12.42 6.83 -7.38
N GLU A 83 -13.38 6.73 -8.29
CA GLU A 83 -14.59 7.54 -8.31
C GLU A 83 -15.47 7.28 -7.09
N ASP A 84 -15.53 6.03 -6.63
CA ASP A 84 -16.32 5.67 -5.44
C ASP A 84 -15.65 6.18 -4.16
N VAL A 85 -14.32 6.09 -4.07
CA VAL A 85 -13.54 6.68 -2.96
C VAL A 85 -13.70 8.20 -2.94
N ALA A 86 -13.50 8.86 -4.09
CA ALA A 86 -13.61 10.31 -4.21
C ALA A 86 -15.00 10.81 -3.80
N ARG A 87 -16.04 10.11 -4.28
CA ARG A 87 -17.42 10.39 -3.88
C ARG A 87 -17.65 10.16 -2.39
N ALA A 88 -17.14 9.06 -1.83
CA ALA A 88 -17.28 8.81 -0.40
C ALA A 88 -16.61 9.93 0.44
N ILE A 89 -15.53 10.54 -0.04
CA ILE A 89 -14.91 11.70 0.61
C ILE A 89 -15.76 12.96 0.44
N ALA A 90 -16.19 13.27 -0.79
CA ALA A 90 -16.89 14.51 -1.12
C ALA A 90 -18.33 14.56 -0.60
N GLU A 91 -19.00 13.40 -0.52
CA GLU A 91 -20.39 13.25 -0.11
C GLU A 91 -20.46 12.31 1.12
N PRO A 92 -20.05 12.78 2.31
CA PRO A 92 -19.95 11.92 3.49
C PRO A 92 -21.31 11.44 4.03
N ASP A 93 -22.41 12.08 3.67
CA ASP A 93 -23.76 11.66 4.10
C ASP A 93 -24.42 10.71 3.08
N ALA A 94 -23.82 10.53 1.90
CA ALA A 94 -24.33 9.60 0.91
C ALA A 94 -23.93 8.16 1.29
N ASP A 95 -24.92 7.33 1.66
CA ASP A 95 -24.72 5.89 1.90
C ASP A 95 -24.63 5.13 0.58
N ARG A 96 -23.45 5.21 -0.07
CA ARG A 96 -23.16 4.52 -1.33
C ARG A 96 -22.00 3.53 -1.14
N PRO A 97 -22.08 2.33 -1.73
CA PRO A 97 -21.03 1.34 -1.61
C PRO A 97 -19.76 1.80 -2.32
N VAL A 98 -18.60 1.46 -1.75
CA VAL A 98 -17.29 1.63 -2.38
C VAL A 98 -16.88 0.30 -3.00
N ARG A 99 -16.81 0.24 -4.33
CA ARG A 99 -16.52 -1.00 -5.04
C ARG A 99 -15.02 -1.27 -5.12
N PHE A 100 -14.69 -2.55 -5.25
CA PHE A 100 -13.35 -2.99 -5.61
C PHE A 100 -13.17 -3.00 -7.12
N ARG A 101 -11.97 -2.65 -7.56
CA ARG A 101 -11.46 -2.90 -8.90
C ARG A 101 -11.34 -4.40 -9.14
N PRO A 102 -11.46 -4.85 -10.40
CA PRO A 102 -11.37 -6.28 -10.73
C PRO A 102 -9.95 -6.83 -10.58
N GLN A 103 -8.91 -5.99 -10.68
CA GLN A 103 -7.54 -6.43 -10.50
C GLN A 103 -7.25 -6.69 -9.02
N THR A 104 -6.72 -7.88 -8.73
CA THR A 104 -6.32 -8.28 -7.37
C THR A 104 -4.80 -8.24 -7.18
N LEU A 105 -4.01 -8.30 -8.26
CA LEU A 105 -2.55 -8.21 -8.20
C LEU A 105 -2.10 -6.88 -8.82
N MET A 106 -1.43 -6.05 -8.01
CA MET A 106 -0.99 -4.72 -8.40
C MET A 106 0.46 -4.45 -8.00
N GLN A 107 1.12 -3.56 -8.72
CA GLN A 107 2.52 -3.23 -8.50
C GLN A 107 2.83 -1.76 -8.71
N GLN A 108 3.96 -1.34 -8.13
CA GLN A 108 4.72 -0.18 -8.54
C GLN A 108 5.87 -0.69 -9.43
N PHE A 109 5.78 -0.44 -10.74
CA PHE A 109 6.67 -1.08 -11.73
C PHE A 109 8.15 -0.80 -11.48
N TYR A 110 8.56 0.46 -11.30
CA TYR A 110 9.99 0.80 -11.15
C TYR A 110 10.63 0.15 -9.92
N PRO A 111 10.04 0.20 -8.72
CA PRO A 111 10.55 -0.57 -7.59
C PRO A 111 10.58 -2.08 -7.84
N CYS A 112 9.56 -2.66 -8.50
CA CYS A 112 9.58 -4.08 -8.87
C CYS A 112 10.72 -4.42 -9.85
N LEU A 113 11.00 -3.53 -10.80
CA LEU A 113 12.09 -3.67 -11.75
C LEU A 113 13.45 -3.66 -11.02
N ILE A 114 13.65 -2.74 -10.08
CA ILE A 114 14.88 -2.67 -9.25
C ILE A 114 15.04 -3.96 -8.44
N GLU A 115 13.98 -4.43 -7.79
CA GLU A 115 14.00 -5.67 -7.00
C GLU A 115 14.29 -6.92 -7.85
N TRP A 116 13.77 -6.96 -9.07
CA TRP A 116 14.06 -8.00 -10.05
C TRP A 116 15.50 -7.92 -10.57
N GLN A 117 16.03 -6.71 -10.83
CA GLN A 117 17.43 -6.49 -11.23
C GLN A 117 18.40 -6.89 -10.13
N ALA A 118 18.14 -6.53 -8.87
CA ALA A 118 18.93 -6.96 -7.72
C ALA A 118 18.96 -8.51 -7.60
N ALA A 119 17.82 -9.16 -7.86
CA ALA A 119 17.71 -10.61 -7.90
C ALA A 119 18.53 -11.27 -9.04
N MET A 120 18.93 -10.52 -10.08
CA MET A 120 19.85 -11.04 -11.10
C MET A 120 21.28 -11.21 -10.58
N PHE A 121 21.69 -10.44 -9.57
CA PHE A 121 23.03 -10.52 -8.98
C PHE A 121 23.14 -11.54 -7.85
N ASN A 122 22.07 -11.74 -7.07
CA ASN A 122 22.07 -12.67 -5.93
C ASN A 122 21.33 -14.00 -6.19
N GLY A 123 20.62 -14.12 -7.32
CA GLY A 123 19.93 -15.34 -7.76
C GLY A 123 18.63 -15.69 -7.02
N ARG A 124 18.25 -14.95 -5.97
CA ARG A 124 17.10 -15.27 -5.12
C ARG A 124 15.80 -14.77 -5.76
N GLU A 125 14.80 -15.64 -5.85
CA GLU A 125 13.41 -15.28 -6.20
C GLU A 125 13.19 -14.61 -7.58
N ARG A 126 14.21 -14.57 -8.45
CA ARG A 126 14.17 -13.91 -9.77
C ARG A 126 12.94 -14.29 -10.60
N GLY A 127 12.62 -15.59 -10.65
CA GLY A 127 11.47 -16.10 -11.42
C GLY A 127 10.13 -15.62 -10.86
N MET A 128 10.00 -15.59 -9.53
CA MET A 128 8.79 -15.11 -8.86
C MET A 128 8.63 -13.59 -9.05
N LYS A 129 9.71 -12.80 -8.87
CA LYS A 129 9.68 -11.35 -9.12
C LYS A 129 9.37 -11.00 -10.58
N TRP A 130 9.95 -11.73 -11.54
CA TRP A 130 9.61 -11.58 -12.97
C TRP A 130 8.14 -11.85 -13.25
N ARG A 131 7.63 -12.97 -12.71
CA ARG A 131 6.23 -13.35 -12.88
C ARG A 131 5.30 -12.29 -12.31
N ALA A 132 5.56 -11.85 -11.07
CA ALA A 132 4.80 -10.79 -10.42
C ALA A 132 4.81 -9.50 -11.26
N MET A 133 5.97 -9.07 -11.75
CA MET A 133 6.08 -7.86 -12.58
C MET A 133 5.34 -7.95 -13.92
N ARG A 134 5.25 -9.15 -14.50
CA ARG A 134 4.54 -9.37 -15.76
C ARG A 134 3.01 -9.47 -15.58
N GLU A 135 2.56 -10.05 -14.46
CA GLU A 135 1.15 -10.34 -14.21
C GLU A 135 0.43 -9.21 -13.45
N ALA A 136 1.15 -8.43 -12.64
CA ALA A 136 0.58 -7.36 -11.83
C ALA A 136 0.21 -6.13 -12.66
N ARG A 137 -0.94 -5.53 -12.37
CA ARG A 137 -1.34 -4.24 -12.94
C ARG A 137 -0.53 -3.12 -12.28
N ASP A 138 0.09 -2.27 -13.09
CA ASP A 138 0.77 -1.08 -12.56
C ASP A 138 -0.24 -0.05 -12.01
N VAL A 139 0.07 0.52 -10.85
CA VAL A 139 -0.77 1.52 -10.17
C VAL A 139 -0.53 2.97 -10.63
N THR A 140 0.54 3.21 -11.38
CA THR A 140 1.01 4.54 -11.78
C THR A 140 0.71 4.84 -13.26
N TRP A 141 0.71 3.82 -14.11
CA TRP A 141 0.42 3.91 -15.54
C TRP A 141 -1.05 4.24 -15.82
N ASP A 142 -1.29 5.39 -16.44
CA ASP A 142 -2.57 5.79 -17.03
C ASP A 142 -2.37 6.09 -18.52
N PRO A 143 -3.10 5.46 -19.46
CA PRO A 143 -3.02 5.79 -20.88
C PRO A 143 -3.39 7.25 -21.20
N ARG A 144 -4.11 7.94 -20.32
CA ARG A 144 -4.45 9.37 -20.44
C ARG A 144 -3.33 10.29 -19.97
N ASP A 145 -2.35 9.75 -19.24
CA ASP A 145 -1.16 10.47 -18.80
C ASP A 145 0.10 9.62 -19.03
N PRO A 146 0.53 9.47 -20.30
CA PRO A 146 1.65 8.60 -20.65
C PRO A 146 2.99 9.14 -20.17
N LEU A 147 3.07 10.42 -19.79
CA LEU A 147 4.30 11.06 -19.34
C LEU A 147 4.62 10.74 -17.88
N VAL A 148 3.63 10.42 -17.05
CA VAL A 148 3.85 10.01 -15.66
C VAL A 148 4.86 8.87 -15.58
N PHE A 149 4.77 7.86 -16.43
CA PHE A 149 5.65 6.69 -16.36
C PHE A 149 7.13 7.02 -16.62
N PRO A 150 7.54 7.62 -17.76
CA PRO A 150 8.96 7.98 -17.97
C PRO A 150 9.45 9.06 -17.01
N THR A 151 8.59 9.98 -16.57
CA THR A 151 8.99 11.03 -15.63
C THR A 151 9.30 10.52 -14.23
N MET A 152 8.68 9.41 -13.80
CA MET A 152 8.93 8.80 -12.48
C MET A 152 10.41 8.51 -12.19
N THR A 153 11.20 8.13 -13.21
CA THR A 153 12.64 7.90 -13.02
C THR A 153 13.36 9.19 -12.65
N PHE A 154 12.96 10.31 -13.25
CA PHE A 154 13.56 11.62 -13.01
C PHE A 154 13.04 12.26 -11.73
N THR A 155 11.73 12.15 -11.44
CA THR A 155 11.14 12.72 -10.22
C THR A 155 11.53 11.97 -8.96
N SER A 156 11.87 10.67 -9.07
CA SER A 156 12.36 9.88 -7.94
C SER A 156 13.87 10.06 -7.68
N TYR A 157 14.60 10.73 -8.58
CA TYR A 157 16.04 10.95 -8.47
C TYR A 157 16.48 11.59 -7.13
N PRO A 158 15.77 12.61 -6.58
CA PRO A 158 16.13 13.20 -5.28
C PRO A 158 16.02 12.24 -4.09
N ILE A 159 15.24 11.16 -4.21
CA ILE A 159 15.08 10.11 -3.19
C ILE A 159 16.09 8.96 -3.44
N LEU A 160 16.26 8.58 -4.71
CA LEU A 160 17.13 7.48 -5.13
C LEU A 160 18.62 7.80 -4.88
N VAL A 161 19.05 9.03 -5.15
CA VAL A 161 20.46 9.42 -5.00
C VAL A 161 20.92 9.34 -3.54
N PRO A 162 20.23 9.94 -2.55
CA PRO A 162 20.60 9.74 -1.16
C PRO A 162 20.52 8.29 -0.70
N ALA A 163 19.52 7.51 -1.14
CA ALA A 163 19.42 6.10 -0.77
C ALA A 163 20.63 5.27 -1.25
N VAL A 164 21.06 5.48 -2.50
CA VAL A 164 22.18 4.76 -3.11
C VAL A 164 23.54 5.23 -2.57
N PHE A 165 23.73 6.56 -2.44
CA PHE A 165 25.04 7.13 -2.08
C PHE A 165 25.26 7.32 -0.58
N LYS A 166 24.20 7.35 0.24
CA LYS A 166 24.29 7.47 1.71
C LYS A 166 23.96 6.18 2.45
N GLY A 167 23.69 5.08 1.73
CA GLY A 167 23.41 3.77 2.34
C GLY A 167 22.11 3.70 3.15
N LYS A 168 21.16 4.61 2.89
CA LYS A 168 19.82 4.62 3.51
C LYS A 168 18.84 3.83 2.65
N SER A 169 17.85 3.17 3.26
CA SER A 169 16.78 2.52 2.49
C SER A 169 15.88 3.55 1.81
N MET A 170 15.20 3.15 0.72
CA MET A 170 14.24 4.03 0.04
C MET A 170 13.06 4.42 0.95
N GLY A 171 12.63 3.51 1.82
CA GLY A 171 11.58 3.78 2.80
C GLY A 171 11.98 4.86 3.81
N GLU A 172 13.18 4.77 4.38
CA GLU A 172 13.71 5.78 5.31
C GLU A 172 13.84 7.15 4.64
N THR A 173 14.38 7.20 3.41
CA THR A 173 14.56 8.48 2.69
C THR A 173 13.22 9.13 2.31
N ALA A 174 12.24 8.33 1.88
CA ALA A 174 10.90 8.82 1.54
C ALA A 174 10.09 9.23 2.78
N THR A 175 10.47 8.76 3.98
CA THR A 175 9.79 9.10 5.24
C THR A 175 10.52 10.16 6.06
N GLU A 176 11.75 10.51 5.72
CA GLU A 176 12.55 11.52 6.42
C GLU A 176 11.85 12.89 6.46
N ASP A 177 11.12 13.24 5.40
CA ASP A 177 10.38 14.51 5.30
C ASP A 177 9.01 14.51 6.00
N ILE A 178 8.51 13.34 6.43
CA ILE A 178 7.18 13.17 7.08
C ILE A 178 7.28 12.66 8.52
N LEU A 179 8.45 12.18 8.94
CA LEU A 179 8.72 11.78 10.31
C LEU A 179 9.04 13.02 11.17
N TRP A 180 8.15 13.33 12.11
CA TRP A 180 8.44 14.32 13.14
C TRP A 180 9.39 13.71 14.18
N SER A 181 10.65 14.16 14.21
CA SER A 181 11.70 13.63 15.08
C SER A 181 11.72 14.22 16.50
N GLY A 182 10.76 15.09 16.85
CA GLY A 182 10.62 15.66 18.21
C GLY A 182 11.81 16.51 18.71
N ALA A 183 12.87 16.68 17.94
CA ALA A 183 14.04 17.45 18.34
C ALA A 183 13.82 18.95 18.04
N GLY A 184 13.10 19.59 18.95
CA GLY A 184 12.93 21.04 19.01
C GLY A 184 12.77 21.50 20.45
N SER A 185 13.90 21.57 21.18
CA SER A 185 14.09 22.40 22.36
C SER A 185 15.55 22.82 22.45
#